data_AF-K2NCK9-F1
#
_entry.id   AF-K2NCK9-F1
#
_cell.length_a   1.000
_cell.length_b   1.000
_cell.length_c   1.000
_cell.angle_alpha   90.00
_cell.angle_beta   90.00
_cell.angle_gamma   90.00
#
_symmetry.space_group_name_H-M   'P 1'
#
loop_
_entity.id
_entity.type
_entity.pdbx_description
1 polymer ?
#
loop_
_entity_poly.entity_id
_entity_poly.type
_entity_poly.pdbx_seq_one_letter_code
_entity_poly.pdbx_strand_id
1 'polypeptide(L)'
;MHAKLLGISTPEKGRPQEMDMYVPDEEVDWTSDTYNRLYGERPPQNRSTTSCSYHRFSTACFSVFLILLGVAMSAVIVVGGSKSKELNFCHDCKSLILFLLVPGIFFVIMGIVGAISARRETKLSSALFSLLLVVAAFVVLGTGVTLVIAYTQVFTSDDTLALYWERAVSNAPSRVCDLQSWLHCSGFAPTQCCVSNVTAERLPDVSPCYLLSKDEVTTLDPNTLQPVSWPSLTCTPTCSSSNIYNATCKEPLQKFFTNVFPFTTGALFSLGLVFLGFASLAVYRITVAGGRTSYLRYEY
;
A
#
# COMPACT_ATOMS: atom_id res chain seq x y z
N MET A 1 -87.75 -42.75 -39.75
CA MET A 1 -87.96 -43.38 -41.07
C MET A 1 -87.61 -42.37 -42.15
N HIS A 2 -86.97 -42.86 -43.21
CA HIS A 2 -86.59 -42.21 -44.47
C HIS A 2 -85.35 -41.30 -44.53
N ALA A 3 -84.32 -41.91 -45.13
CA ALA A 3 -83.13 -41.34 -45.71
C ALA A 3 -83.41 -40.62 -47.04
N LYS A 4 -82.54 -39.65 -47.37
CA LYS A 4 -82.19 -39.16 -48.73
C LYS A 4 -80.70 -38.85 -48.69
N LEU A 5 -79.84 -39.77 -49.18
CA LEU A 5 -79.31 -39.88 -50.55
C LEU A 5 -78.31 -38.78 -50.95
N LEU A 6 -77.03 -39.17 -50.85
CA LEU A 6 -75.92 -39.01 -51.80
C LEU A 6 -75.63 -37.62 -52.39
N GLY A 7 -74.54 -37.02 -51.89
CA GLY A 7 -73.65 -36.19 -52.69
C GLY A 7 -72.29 -36.90 -52.81
N ILE A 8 -71.96 -37.33 -54.02
CA ILE A 8 -70.68 -37.91 -54.41
C ILE A 8 -69.65 -36.77 -54.48
N SER A 9 -68.55 -36.85 -53.72
CA SER A 9 -67.36 -36.04 -53.98
C SER A 9 -66.17 -36.96 -54.28
N THR A 10 -65.65 -36.81 -55.49
CA THR A 10 -64.36 -37.30 -55.94
C THR A 10 -63.22 -36.69 -55.12
N PRO A 11 -62.07 -37.39 -54.96
CA PRO A 11 -60.95 -36.89 -54.18
C PRO A 11 -60.12 -35.94 -55.06
N GLU A 12 -60.26 -34.64 -54.86
CA GLU A 12 -59.34 -33.70 -55.49
C GLU A 12 -58.06 -33.60 -54.65
N LYS A 13 -56.97 -33.93 -55.34
CA LYS A 13 -55.63 -34.11 -54.84
C LYS A 13 -54.97 -32.73 -54.72
N GLY A 14 -54.65 -32.33 -53.49
CA GLY A 14 -53.53 -31.45 -53.16
C GLY A 14 -53.58 -30.00 -53.68
N ARG A 15 -53.90 -29.07 -52.78
CA ARG A 15 -53.07 -27.88 -52.57
C ARG A 15 -52.84 -27.72 -51.08
N PRO A 16 -51.58 -27.63 -50.59
CA PRO A 16 -51.36 -27.13 -49.24
C PRO A 16 -51.90 -25.70 -49.20
N GLN A 17 -52.79 -25.47 -48.25
CA GLN A 17 -53.27 -24.14 -47.90
C GLN A 17 -52.02 -23.35 -47.47
N GLU A 18 -51.75 -22.24 -48.16
CA GLU A 18 -50.70 -21.32 -47.80
C GLU A 18 -50.99 -20.86 -46.37
N MET A 19 -50.13 -21.23 -45.41
CA MET A 19 -50.23 -20.70 -44.06
C MET A 19 -49.95 -19.22 -44.17
N ASP A 20 -50.97 -18.40 -43.92
CA ASP A 20 -50.80 -16.97 -43.67
C ASP A 20 -49.78 -16.84 -42.54
N MET A 21 -48.54 -16.55 -42.94
CA MET A 21 -47.44 -16.32 -42.03
C MET A 21 -47.72 -14.98 -41.37
N TYR A 22 -48.11 -15.02 -40.10
CA TYR A 22 -48.23 -13.82 -39.27
C TYR A 22 -46.88 -13.07 -39.34
N VAL A 23 -46.87 -11.93 -40.02
CA VAL A 23 -45.76 -10.97 -40.02
C VAL A 23 -45.99 -10.06 -38.81
N PRO A 24 -45.19 -10.16 -37.74
CA PRO A 24 -45.34 -9.28 -36.59
C PRO A 24 -44.97 -7.85 -36.99
N ASP A 25 -45.73 -6.86 -36.52
CA ASP A 25 -45.38 -5.44 -36.65
C ASP A 25 -44.01 -5.17 -36.01
N GLU A 26 -43.14 -4.45 -36.72
CA GLU A 26 -41.74 -4.16 -36.35
C GLU A 26 -41.57 -3.36 -35.03
N GLU A 27 -42.66 -2.90 -34.42
CA GLU A 27 -42.64 -2.10 -33.18
C GLU A 27 -42.72 -2.94 -31.89
N VAL A 28 -42.75 -4.27 -32.02
CA VAL A 28 -43.04 -5.19 -30.92
C VAL A 28 -41.78 -5.97 -30.52
N ASP A 29 -40.83 -5.24 -29.93
CA ASP A 29 -39.45 -5.65 -29.59
C ASP A 29 -39.32 -6.67 -28.43
N TRP A 30 -40.41 -7.34 -28.02
CA TRP A 30 -40.35 -8.36 -26.95
C TRP A 30 -40.11 -9.78 -27.47
N THR A 31 -40.33 -10.02 -28.77
CA THR A 31 -40.00 -11.31 -29.40
C THR A 31 -38.52 -11.42 -29.74
N SER A 32 -37.82 -10.29 -29.91
CA SER A 32 -36.39 -10.26 -30.22
C SER A 32 -35.55 -10.80 -29.05
N ASP A 33 -35.92 -10.51 -27.80
CA ASP A 33 -35.12 -10.92 -26.63
C ASP A 33 -35.25 -12.43 -26.32
N THR A 34 -36.43 -13.00 -26.59
CA THR A 34 -36.67 -14.44 -26.42
C THR A 34 -36.12 -15.24 -27.60
N TYR A 35 -36.24 -14.72 -28.83
CA TYR A 35 -35.68 -15.34 -30.03
C TYR A 35 -34.15 -15.22 -30.07
N ASN A 36 -33.56 -14.12 -29.59
CA ASN A 36 -32.12 -13.99 -29.38
C ASN A 36 -31.59 -14.90 -28.26
N ARG A 37 -32.42 -15.25 -27.26
CA ARG A 37 -32.04 -16.26 -26.26
C ARG A 37 -32.08 -17.70 -26.78
N LEU A 38 -33.00 -18.01 -27.68
CA LEU A 38 -33.16 -19.38 -28.21
C LEU A 38 -32.31 -19.66 -29.46
N TYR A 39 -32.18 -18.68 -30.35
CA TYR A 39 -31.49 -18.80 -31.63
C TYR A 39 -30.41 -17.73 -31.86
N GLY A 40 -30.37 -16.70 -31.02
CA GLY A 40 -29.41 -15.62 -31.13
C GLY A 40 -28.00 -16.10 -30.85
N GLU A 41 -27.17 -15.80 -31.83
CA GLU A 41 -25.73 -15.83 -31.80
C GLU A 41 -25.16 -15.67 -30.39
N ARG A 42 -24.28 -16.59 -30.00
CA ARG A 42 -23.36 -16.36 -28.89
C ARG A 42 -22.82 -14.94 -29.05
N PRO A 43 -22.85 -14.09 -28.00
CA PRO A 43 -22.29 -12.74 -28.09
C PRO A 43 -20.90 -12.85 -28.71
N PRO A 44 -20.53 -12.01 -29.69
CA PRO A 44 -19.43 -12.25 -30.61
C PRO A 44 -18.20 -12.76 -29.85
N GLN A 45 -17.97 -14.07 -29.99
CA GLN A 45 -17.08 -14.85 -29.14
C GLN A 45 -15.59 -14.47 -29.34
N ASN A 46 -15.33 -13.58 -30.30
CA ASN A 46 -14.01 -13.15 -30.74
C ASN A 46 -13.46 -11.88 -30.04
N ARG A 47 -14.26 -11.13 -29.25
CA ARG A 47 -13.73 -9.97 -28.49
C ARG A 47 -13.48 -10.25 -27.00
N SER A 48 -14.04 -11.32 -26.43
CA SER A 48 -14.01 -11.59 -24.98
C SER A 48 -13.05 -12.69 -24.54
N THR A 49 -12.58 -13.56 -25.43
CA THR A 49 -11.68 -14.66 -25.08
C THR A 49 -10.24 -14.20 -24.87
N THR A 50 -9.76 -13.26 -25.67
CA THR A 50 -8.39 -12.70 -25.58
C THR A 50 -8.21 -11.78 -24.37
N SER A 51 -9.19 -10.93 -24.06
CA SER A 51 -9.12 -10.04 -22.88
C SER A 51 -9.16 -10.83 -21.58
N CYS A 52 -10.02 -11.86 -21.48
CA CYS A 52 -10.13 -12.70 -20.29
C CYS A 52 -8.82 -13.45 -19.97
N SER A 53 -8.10 -13.90 -21.00
CA SER A 53 -6.79 -14.55 -20.84
C SER A 53 -5.70 -13.58 -20.35
N TYR A 54 -5.64 -12.37 -20.90
CA TYR A 54 -4.65 -11.36 -20.49
C TYR A 54 -4.84 -10.92 -19.03
N HIS A 55 -6.07 -10.66 -18.63
CA HIS A 55 -6.39 -10.32 -17.25
C HIS A 55 -5.98 -11.46 -16.30
N ARG A 56 -6.33 -12.70 -16.65
CA ARG A 56 -5.99 -13.87 -15.84
C ARG A 56 -4.48 -13.99 -15.62
N PHE A 57 -3.70 -13.82 -16.69
CA PHE A 57 -2.24 -13.82 -16.64
C PHE A 57 -1.71 -12.69 -15.75
N SER A 58 -2.21 -11.45 -15.93
CA SER A 58 -1.73 -10.31 -15.14
C SER A 58 -2.01 -10.45 -13.65
N THR A 59 -3.20 -10.97 -13.27
CA THR A 59 -3.51 -11.25 -11.86
C THR A 59 -2.66 -12.38 -11.30
N ALA A 60 -2.38 -13.43 -12.08
CA ALA A 60 -1.50 -14.50 -11.63
C ALA A 60 -0.07 -13.97 -11.38
N CYS A 61 0.49 -13.20 -12.31
CA CYS A 61 1.81 -12.57 -12.15
C CYS A 61 1.86 -11.63 -10.95
N PHE A 62 0.85 -10.76 -10.80
CA PHE A 62 0.76 -9.86 -9.67
C PHE A 62 0.64 -10.60 -8.34
N SER A 63 -0.13 -11.69 -8.30
CA SER A 63 -0.26 -12.55 -7.12
C SER A 63 1.06 -13.23 -6.74
N VAL A 64 1.79 -13.76 -7.73
CA VAL A 64 3.13 -14.32 -7.51
C VAL A 64 4.09 -13.25 -6.99
N PHE A 65 4.05 -12.04 -7.56
CA PHE A 65 4.83 -10.92 -7.07
C PHE A 65 4.53 -10.58 -5.60
N LEU A 66 3.26 -10.53 -5.20
CA LEU A 66 2.87 -10.30 -3.80
C LEU A 66 3.37 -11.41 -2.87
N ILE A 67 3.33 -12.67 -3.30
CA ILE A 67 3.90 -13.79 -2.53
C ILE A 67 5.40 -13.60 -2.35
N LEU A 68 6.13 -13.36 -3.45
CA LEU A 68 7.59 -13.17 -3.40
C LEU A 68 7.97 -11.98 -2.53
N LEU A 69 7.24 -10.86 -2.63
CA LEU A 69 7.44 -9.69 -1.80
C LEU A 69 7.20 -10.01 -0.32
N GLY A 70 6.09 -10.67 0.01
CA GLY A 70 5.77 -11.04 1.40
C GLY A 70 6.77 -12.04 1.99
N VAL A 71 7.24 -13.00 1.20
CA VAL A 71 8.30 -13.93 1.59
C VAL A 71 9.62 -13.19 1.80
N ALA A 72 10.00 -12.29 0.90
CA ALA A 72 11.23 -11.51 1.04
C ALA A 72 11.22 -10.67 2.32
N MET A 73 10.12 -9.97 2.60
CA MET A 73 9.93 -9.18 3.82
C MET A 73 10.06 -10.04 5.09
N SER A 74 9.48 -11.25 5.07
CA SER A 74 9.55 -12.19 6.19
C SER A 74 10.95 -12.83 6.32
N ALA A 75 11.63 -13.09 5.20
CA ALA A 75 12.96 -13.70 5.17
C ALA A 75 14.04 -12.77 5.73
N VAL A 76 13.93 -11.45 5.50
CA VAL A 76 14.82 -10.45 6.11
C VAL A 76 14.84 -10.57 7.64
N ILE A 77 13.72 -10.93 8.26
CA ILE A 77 13.61 -11.12 9.71
C ILE A 77 14.27 -12.42 10.16
N VAL A 78 14.04 -13.53 9.45
CA VAL A 78 14.60 -14.84 9.79
C VAL A 78 16.13 -14.82 9.64
N VAL A 79 16.63 -14.23 8.55
CA VAL A 79 18.06 -14.08 8.29
C VAL A 79 18.68 -13.05 9.25
N GLY A 80 18.03 -11.90 9.43
CA GLY A 80 18.50 -10.86 10.36
C GLY A 80 18.54 -11.31 11.82
N GLY A 81 17.57 -12.12 12.25
CA GLY A 81 17.53 -12.68 13.60
C GLY A 81 18.62 -13.75 13.83
N SER A 82 18.82 -14.64 12.86
CA SER A 82 19.86 -15.68 12.94
C SER A 82 21.29 -15.15 12.84
N LYS A 83 21.48 -14.00 12.18
CA LYS A 83 22.77 -13.29 12.04
C LYS A 83 22.88 -12.01 12.87
N SER A 84 22.02 -11.85 13.88
CA SER A 84 21.94 -10.65 14.72
C SER A 84 23.28 -10.23 15.34
N LYS A 85 24.15 -11.19 15.69
CA LYS A 85 25.49 -10.94 16.25
C LYS A 85 26.52 -10.41 15.24
N GLU A 86 26.35 -10.71 13.95
CA GLU A 86 27.28 -10.28 12.88
C GLU A 86 26.83 -8.99 12.19
N LEU A 87 25.51 -8.74 12.16
CA LEU A 87 24.93 -7.64 11.38
C LEU A 87 24.62 -6.38 12.20
N ASN A 88 24.95 -6.33 13.50
CA ASN A 88 24.55 -5.24 14.41
C ASN A 88 23.06 -4.86 14.25
N PHE A 89 22.20 -5.85 13.96
CA PHE A 89 20.76 -5.59 13.88
C PHE A 89 20.28 -5.22 15.28
N CYS A 90 19.89 -3.95 15.42
CA CYS A 90 19.52 -3.25 16.65
C CYS A 90 18.81 -4.17 17.67
N HIS A 91 19.35 -4.23 18.89
CA HIS A 91 18.99 -5.17 19.95
C HIS A 91 17.52 -5.02 20.44
N ASP A 92 16.85 -3.90 20.10
CA ASP A 92 15.47 -3.57 20.49
C ASP A 92 14.54 -3.27 19.30
N CYS A 93 14.80 -3.87 18.14
CA CYS A 93 13.98 -3.65 16.93
C CYS A 93 12.63 -4.39 16.90
N LYS A 94 11.98 -4.64 18.05
CA LYS A 94 10.65 -5.30 18.11
C LYS A 94 9.62 -4.62 17.20
N SER A 95 9.60 -3.29 17.17
CA SER A 95 8.71 -2.54 16.29
C SER A 95 9.02 -2.74 14.81
N LEU A 96 10.31 -2.79 14.42
CA LEU A 96 10.71 -3.00 13.02
C LEU A 96 10.39 -4.43 12.56
N ILE A 97 10.61 -5.42 13.42
CA ILE A 97 10.22 -6.81 13.17
C ILE A 97 8.71 -6.90 12.92
N LEU A 98 7.90 -6.30 13.80
CA LEU A 98 6.44 -6.32 13.65
C LEU A 98 5.99 -5.59 12.38
N PHE A 99 6.62 -4.46 12.07
CA PHE A 99 6.33 -3.65 10.88
C PHE A 99 6.67 -4.35 9.55
N LEU A 100 7.63 -5.27 9.54
CA LEU A 100 7.96 -6.07 8.35
C LEU A 100 7.16 -7.37 8.28
N LEU A 101 6.97 -8.05 9.41
CA LEU A 101 6.35 -9.38 9.48
C LEU A 101 4.86 -9.34 9.17
N VAL A 102 4.13 -8.40 9.79
CA VAL A 102 2.66 -8.34 9.67
C VAL A 102 2.23 -8.03 8.23
N PRO A 103 2.79 -7.00 7.55
CA PRO A 103 2.49 -6.76 6.14
C PRO A 103 3.01 -7.88 5.23
N GLY A 104 4.15 -8.50 5.57
CA GLY A 104 4.72 -9.62 4.83
C GLY A 104 3.76 -10.81 4.76
N ILE A 105 3.26 -11.27 5.91
CA ILE A 105 2.27 -12.36 5.99
C ILE A 105 0.99 -11.98 5.26
N PHE A 106 0.52 -10.74 5.42
CA PHE A 106 -0.66 -10.24 4.74
C PHE A 106 -0.53 -10.29 3.20
N PHE A 107 0.62 -9.90 2.65
CA PHE A 107 0.89 -9.99 1.21
C PHE A 107 0.96 -11.44 0.71
N VAL A 108 1.52 -12.36 1.51
CA VAL A 108 1.49 -13.80 1.17
C VAL A 108 0.06 -14.31 1.10
N ILE A 109 -0.78 -14.01 2.09
CA ILE A 109 -2.19 -14.42 2.11
C ILE A 109 -2.93 -13.85 0.90
N MET A 110 -2.77 -12.54 0.65
CA MET A 110 -3.40 -11.86 -0.48
C MET A 110 -2.97 -12.47 -1.81
N GLY A 111 -1.68 -12.75 -1.99
CA GLY A 111 -1.15 -13.37 -3.18
C GLY A 111 -1.65 -14.82 -3.38
N ILE A 112 -1.78 -15.62 -2.32
CA ILE A 112 -2.38 -16.96 -2.41
C ILE A 112 -3.84 -16.87 -2.86
N VAL A 113 -4.63 -15.97 -2.24
CA VAL A 113 -6.04 -15.76 -2.62
C VAL A 113 -6.15 -15.29 -4.08
N GLY A 114 -5.26 -14.39 -4.52
CA GLY A 114 -5.18 -13.93 -5.91
C GLY A 114 -4.82 -15.03 -6.90
N ALA A 115 -3.86 -15.90 -6.57
CA ALA A 115 -3.48 -17.04 -7.39
C ALA A 115 -4.63 -18.08 -7.50
N ILE A 116 -5.32 -18.35 -6.40
CA ILE A 116 -6.52 -19.21 -6.39
C ILE A 116 -7.62 -18.60 -7.25
N SER A 117 -7.85 -17.29 -7.12
CA SER A 117 -8.83 -16.55 -7.93
C SER A 117 -8.52 -16.64 -9.42
N ALA A 118 -7.26 -16.46 -9.81
CA ALA A 118 -6.82 -16.59 -11.19
C ALA A 118 -6.92 -18.03 -11.73
N ARG A 119 -6.86 -19.06 -10.88
CA ARG A 119 -6.90 -20.47 -11.31
C ARG A 119 -8.31 -21.06 -11.34
N ARG A 120 -9.11 -20.84 -10.29
CA ARG A 120 -10.41 -21.51 -10.09
C ARG A 120 -11.62 -20.68 -10.51
N GLU A 121 -11.44 -19.40 -10.83
CA GLU A 121 -12.48 -18.48 -11.32
C GLU A 121 -13.76 -18.44 -10.45
N THR A 122 -13.65 -18.74 -9.15
CA THR A 122 -14.82 -18.68 -8.26
C THR A 122 -15.14 -17.23 -7.92
N LYS A 123 -16.44 -16.87 -7.99
CA LYS A 123 -16.91 -15.52 -7.63
C LYS A 123 -16.47 -15.13 -6.21
N LEU A 124 -16.48 -16.10 -5.28
CA LEU A 124 -16.06 -15.90 -3.90
C LEU A 124 -14.56 -15.54 -3.79
N SER A 125 -13.67 -16.28 -4.46
CA SER A 125 -12.22 -15.98 -4.42
C SER A 125 -11.90 -14.64 -5.08
N SER A 126 -12.60 -14.27 -6.15
CA SER A 126 -12.40 -12.96 -6.79
C SER A 126 -12.92 -11.81 -5.94
N ALA A 127 -14.07 -11.99 -5.28
CA ALA A 127 -14.62 -11.01 -4.35
C ALA A 127 -13.69 -10.81 -3.15
N LEU A 128 -13.21 -11.91 -2.56
CA LEU A 128 -12.27 -11.87 -1.44
C LEU A 128 -10.95 -11.21 -1.83
N PHE A 129 -10.39 -11.54 -3.00
CA PHE A 129 -9.17 -10.91 -3.50
C PHE A 129 -9.35 -9.40 -3.70
N SER A 130 -10.47 -8.99 -4.31
CA SER A 130 -10.81 -7.58 -4.47
C SER A 130 -10.93 -6.87 -3.13
N LEU A 131 -11.63 -7.46 -2.17
CA LEU A 131 -11.81 -6.87 -0.84
C LEU A 131 -10.45 -6.64 -0.15
N LEU A 132 -9.57 -7.65 -0.18
CA LEU A 132 -8.23 -7.54 0.40
C LEU A 132 -7.40 -6.43 -0.25
N LEU A 133 -7.45 -6.31 -1.58
CA LEU A 133 -6.76 -5.24 -2.30
C LEU A 133 -7.33 -3.85 -1.99
N VAL A 134 -8.65 -3.72 -1.88
CA VAL A 134 -9.30 -2.45 -1.51
C VAL A 134 -8.90 -2.03 -0.11
N VAL A 135 -8.93 -2.95 0.86
CA VAL A 135 -8.49 -2.67 2.24
C VAL A 135 -7.02 -2.24 2.24
N ALA A 136 -6.15 -2.96 1.53
CA ALA A 136 -4.74 -2.60 1.41
C ALA A 136 -4.54 -1.22 0.76
N ALA A 137 -5.29 -0.92 -0.30
CA ALA A 137 -5.25 0.37 -0.98
C ALA A 137 -5.64 1.51 -0.03
N PHE A 138 -6.73 1.36 0.72
CA PHE A 138 -7.16 2.39 1.69
C PHE A 138 -6.13 2.60 2.79
N VAL A 139 -5.50 1.55 3.31
CA VAL A 139 -4.43 1.67 4.30
C VAL A 139 -3.22 2.42 3.73
N VAL A 140 -2.78 2.06 2.52
CA VAL A 140 -1.63 2.70 1.86
C VAL A 140 -1.92 4.16 1.50
N LEU A 141 -3.09 4.44 0.91
CA LEU A 141 -3.52 5.80 0.58
C LEU A 141 -3.72 6.64 1.83
N GLY A 142 -4.33 6.10 2.88
CA GLY A 142 -4.48 6.75 4.18
C GLY A 142 -3.12 7.07 4.82
N THR A 143 -2.15 6.16 4.69
CA THR A 143 -0.76 6.41 5.12
C THR A 143 -0.11 7.53 4.30
N GLY A 144 -0.32 7.55 2.99
CA GLY A 144 0.12 8.65 2.11
C GLY A 144 -0.48 10.00 2.53
N VAL A 145 -1.79 10.06 2.78
CA VAL A 145 -2.48 11.29 3.23
C VAL A 145 -1.99 11.74 4.60
N THR A 146 -1.89 10.82 5.58
CA THR A 146 -1.40 11.16 6.91
C THR A 146 0.04 11.64 6.89
N LEU A 147 0.89 11.06 6.05
CA LEU A 147 2.24 11.58 5.81
C LEU A 147 2.19 12.99 5.24
N VAL A 148 1.36 13.27 4.23
CA VAL A 148 1.22 14.62 3.65
C VAL A 148 0.77 15.63 4.71
N ILE A 149 -0.23 15.28 5.52
CA ILE A 149 -0.69 16.12 6.62
C ILE A 149 0.45 16.35 7.61
N ALA A 150 1.15 15.30 8.05
CA ALA A 150 2.27 15.42 8.97
C ALA A 150 3.37 16.32 8.38
N TYR A 151 3.71 16.17 7.10
CA TYR A 151 4.68 17.04 6.45
C TYR A 151 4.23 18.51 6.45
N THR A 152 2.99 18.78 6.05
CA THR A 152 2.46 20.15 6.05
C THR A 152 2.42 20.76 7.45
N GLN A 153 2.12 19.98 8.49
CA GLN A 153 2.06 20.50 9.87
C GLN A 153 3.45 20.68 10.49
N VAL A 154 4.37 19.75 10.25
CA VAL A 154 5.69 19.75 10.90
C VAL A 154 6.68 20.69 10.21
N PHE A 155 6.59 20.86 8.89
CA PHE A 155 7.62 21.57 8.12
C PHE A 155 7.21 22.94 7.59
N THR A 156 5.93 23.31 7.63
CA THR A 156 5.54 24.71 7.32
C THR A 156 5.80 25.66 8.50
N SER A 157 5.98 25.11 9.71
CA SER A 157 6.32 25.87 10.91
C SER A 157 7.70 25.44 11.41
N ASP A 158 8.69 26.32 11.29
CA ASP A 158 10.06 26.12 11.78
C ASP A 158 10.11 25.77 13.28
N ASP A 159 9.16 26.29 14.07
CA ASP A 159 9.04 26.03 15.50
C ASP A 159 8.65 24.57 15.81
N THR A 160 7.89 23.94 14.91
CA THR A 160 7.38 22.60 15.13
C THR A 160 8.49 21.56 15.00
N LEU A 161 9.39 21.73 14.02
CA LEU A 161 10.55 20.85 13.85
C LEU A 161 11.50 20.93 15.05
N ALA A 162 11.68 22.13 15.62
CA ALA A 162 12.46 22.34 16.85
C ALA A 162 11.87 21.57 18.04
N LEU A 163 10.53 21.62 18.21
CA LEU A 163 9.83 20.88 19.27
C LEU A 163 9.98 19.36 19.12
N TYR A 164 9.94 18.83 17.89
CA TYR A 164 10.17 17.40 17.64
C TYR A 164 11.62 17.00 17.92
N TRP A 165 12.57 17.88 17.58
CA TRP A 165 13.98 17.67 17.92
C TRP A 165 14.20 17.60 19.43
N GLU A 166 13.66 18.55 20.19
CA GLU A 166 13.74 18.58 21.66
C GLU A 166 13.14 17.31 22.29
N ARG A 167 11.99 16.87 21.79
CA ARG A 167 11.40 15.59 22.21
C ARG A 167 12.25 14.38 21.84
N ALA A 168 12.95 14.41 20.71
CA ALA A 168 13.81 13.31 20.29
C ALA A 168 15.08 13.25 21.17
N VAL A 169 15.68 14.40 21.49
CA VAL A 169 16.83 14.52 22.40
C VAL A 169 16.51 13.95 23.78
N SER A 170 15.34 14.28 24.33
CA SER A 170 14.92 13.79 25.65
C SER A 170 14.50 12.31 25.67
N ASN A 171 13.79 11.82 24.66
CA ASN A 171 13.25 10.45 24.68
C ASN A 171 14.19 9.39 24.09
N ALA A 172 15.05 9.77 23.13
CA ALA A 172 15.88 8.81 22.38
C ALA A 172 17.27 9.39 22.05
N PRO A 173 18.08 9.75 23.07
CA PRO A 173 19.39 10.40 22.91
C PRO A 173 20.34 9.62 21.99
N SER A 174 20.36 8.29 22.08
CA SER A 174 21.22 7.43 21.23
C SER A 174 20.90 7.56 19.74
N ARG A 175 19.61 7.60 19.39
CA ARG A 175 19.18 7.74 17.99
C ARG A 175 19.51 9.13 17.44
N VAL A 176 19.47 10.15 18.29
CA VAL A 176 19.90 11.50 17.91
C VAL A 176 21.40 11.51 17.63
N CYS A 177 22.22 10.81 18.42
CA CYS A 177 23.66 10.68 18.13
C CYS A 177 23.93 10.03 16.77
N ASP A 178 23.23 8.93 16.46
CA ASP A 178 23.37 8.26 15.17
C ASP A 178 22.98 9.18 14.01
N LEU A 179 21.85 9.90 14.16
CA LEU A 179 21.36 10.84 13.16
C LEU A 179 22.34 12.00 12.94
N GLN A 180 22.88 12.58 14.02
CA GLN A 180 23.87 13.64 13.98
C GLN A 180 25.17 13.17 13.31
N SER A 181 25.64 11.98 13.66
CA SER A 181 26.83 11.37 13.03
C SER A 181 26.62 11.12 11.54
N TRP A 182 25.42 10.69 11.15
CA TRP A 182 25.08 10.40 9.76
C TRP A 182 24.94 11.67 8.91
N LEU A 183 24.37 12.74 9.48
CA LEU A 183 24.20 14.04 8.82
C LEU A 183 25.41 14.96 8.96
N HIS A 184 26.45 14.55 9.70
CA HIS A 184 27.63 15.37 10.04
C HIS A 184 27.26 16.74 10.61
N CYS A 185 26.32 16.75 11.55
CA CYS A 185 25.78 17.97 12.17
C CYS A 185 25.68 17.82 13.68
N SER A 186 25.57 18.94 14.38
CA SER A 186 25.44 18.99 15.83
C SER A 186 24.41 20.03 16.25
N GLY A 187 23.52 19.64 17.16
CA GLY A 187 22.46 20.51 17.66
C GLY A 187 21.44 20.93 16.61
N PHE A 188 20.50 21.78 17.00
CA PHE A 188 19.43 22.26 16.11
C PHE A 188 19.52 23.75 15.79
N ALA A 189 19.90 24.59 16.76
CA ALA A 189 19.93 26.05 16.62
C ALA A 189 21.35 26.58 16.33
N PRO A 190 21.52 27.52 15.38
CA PRO A 190 22.83 28.01 14.92
C PRO A 190 23.62 28.80 15.96
N THR A 191 22.95 29.27 17.01
CA THR A 191 23.58 30.00 18.11
C THR A 191 23.95 29.10 19.29
N GLN A 192 23.64 27.81 19.23
CA GLN A 192 23.81 26.88 20.34
C GLN A 192 24.87 25.84 20.00
N CYS A 193 26.02 25.95 20.66
CA CYS A 193 27.12 25.01 20.49
C CYS A 193 26.96 23.79 21.41
N CYS A 194 27.23 22.59 20.89
CA CYS A 194 27.11 21.34 21.63
C CYS A 194 28.43 20.80 22.21
N VAL A 195 29.54 21.52 22.01
CA VAL A 195 30.85 21.13 22.56
C VAL A 195 30.86 21.37 24.08
N SER A 196 30.87 20.29 24.86
CA SER A 196 31.09 20.30 26.31
C SER A 196 32.59 20.23 26.65
N ASN A 197 32.95 20.47 27.92
CA ASN A 197 34.29 20.18 28.47
C ASN A 197 34.76 18.74 28.20
N VAL A 198 33.88 17.75 28.37
CA VAL A 198 34.22 16.33 28.17
C VAL A 198 34.58 16.03 26.71
N THR A 199 33.87 16.66 25.77
CA THR A 199 34.15 16.52 24.33
C THR A 199 35.35 17.35 23.89
N ALA A 200 35.52 18.54 24.45
CA ALA A 200 36.65 19.42 24.16
C ALA A 200 37.99 18.81 24.58
N GLU A 201 38.04 18.08 25.69
CA GLU A 201 39.26 17.35 26.13
C GLU A 201 39.81 16.36 25.10
N ARG A 202 38.97 15.90 24.15
CA ARG A 202 39.37 14.96 23.09
C ARG A 202 39.77 15.65 21.78
N LEU A 203 39.62 16.97 21.69
CA LEU A 203 39.86 17.75 20.50
C LEU A 203 41.00 18.75 20.76
N PRO A 204 42.06 18.79 19.93
CA PRO A 204 43.06 19.83 20.03
C PRO A 204 42.42 21.19 19.67
N ASP A 205 42.75 22.22 20.45
CA ASP A 205 42.44 23.64 20.18
C ASP A 205 40.95 24.02 20.10
N VAL A 206 40.05 23.23 20.69
CA VAL A 206 38.62 23.56 20.78
C VAL A 206 38.24 23.94 22.20
N SER A 207 37.72 25.16 22.41
CA SER A 207 37.19 25.57 23.70
C SER A 207 35.76 25.03 23.92
N PRO A 208 35.42 24.61 25.15
CA PRO A 208 34.07 24.15 25.45
C PRO A 208 33.10 25.34 25.49
N CYS A 209 31.90 25.10 24.97
CA CYS A 209 30.82 26.08 24.96
C CYS A 209 30.02 26.06 26.26
N TYR A 210 30.00 24.93 26.95
CA TYR A 210 29.41 24.78 28.28
C TYR A 210 30.19 23.73 29.08
N LEU A 211 30.07 23.79 30.39
CA LEU A 211 30.66 22.83 31.31
C LEU A 211 29.58 21.87 31.79
N LEU A 212 29.86 20.57 31.74
CA LEU A 212 29.06 19.54 32.38
C LEU A 212 29.54 19.40 33.83
N SER A 213 28.64 19.60 34.81
CA SER A 213 28.93 19.35 36.22
C SER A 213 29.24 17.87 36.47
N LYS A 214 29.84 17.57 37.63
CA LYS A 214 30.12 16.18 38.07
C LYS A 214 28.86 15.31 38.16
N ASP A 215 27.70 15.93 38.32
CA ASP A 215 26.41 15.25 38.37
C ASP A 215 25.90 14.87 36.96
N GLU A 216 26.64 15.17 35.90
CA GLU A 216 26.36 14.90 34.47
C GLU A 216 25.07 15.52 33.90
N VAL A 217 24.25 16.15 34.75
CA VAL A 217 22.95 16.71 34.38
C VAL A 217 23.00 18.25 34.31
N THR A 218 23.74 18.90 35.21
CA THR A 218 23.78 20.37 35.27
C THR A 218 24.77 20.94 34.26
N THR A 219 24.28 21.83 33.41
CA THR A 219 25.07 22.55 32.39
C THR A 219 25.36 23.98 32.88
N LEU A 220 26.63 24.38 32.84
CA LEU A 220 27.11 25.68 33.34
C LEU A 220 27.78 26.48 32.21
N ASP A 221 27.63 27.81 32.25
CA ASP A 221 28.36 28.72 31.37
C ASP A 221 29.85 28.75 31.76
N PRO A 222 30.81 28.63 30.81
CA PRO A 222 32.24 28.61 31.12
C PRO A 222 32.77 29.93 31.71
N ASN A 223 32.15 31.06 31.37
CA ASN A 223 32.59 32.39 31.78
C ASN A 223 31.93 32.84 33.09
N THR A 224 30.64 32.53 33.27
CA THR A 224 29.87 33.00 34.43
C THR A 224 29.69 31.95 35.52
N LEU A 225 29.95 30.67 35.21
CA LEU A 225 29.69 29.52 36.08
C LEU A 225 28.24 29.41 36.58
N GLN A 226 27.31 30.08 35.91
CA GLN A 226 25.88 30.01 36.21
C GLN A 226 25.22 28.87 35.42
N PRO A 227 24.17 28.23 35.98
CA PRO A 227 23.42 27.22 35.27
C PRO A 227 22.73 27.81 34.03
N VAL A 228 22.91 27.14 32.90
CA VAL A 228 22.31 27.50 31.62
C VAL A 228 21.26 26.46 31.24
N SER A 229 20.15 26.92 30.67
CA SER A 229 19.06 26.07 30.19
C SER A 229 19.36 25.42 28.83
N TRP A 230 20.31 25.97 28.09
CA TRP A 230 20.94 25.33 26.95
C TRP A 230 22.20 24.59 27.41
N PRO A 231 22.61 23.48 26.80
CA PRO A 231 22.06 22.85 25.59
C PRO A 231 21.23 21.57 25.84
N SER A 232 20.73 21.34 27.06
CA SER A 232 20.01 20.09 27.41
C SER A 232 18.82 19.75 26.50
N LEU A 233 18.21 20.77 25.88
CA LEU A 233 17.07 20.63 24.97
C LEU A 233 17.49 20.42 23.50
N THR A 234 18.74 20.72 23.15
CA THR A 234 19.18 20.78 21.74
C THR A 234 20.37 19.89 21.43
N CYS A 235 21.17 19.56 22.43
CA CYS A 235 22.32 18.68 22.32
C CYS A 235 22.18 17.54 23.31
N THR A 236 22.65 16.37 22.90
CA THR A 236 22.70 15.22 23.79
C THR A 236 24.14 15.07 24.28
N PRO A 237 24.41 15.07 25.60
CA PRO A 237 25.78 15.02 26.13
C PRO A 237 26.48 13.69 25.82
N THR A 238 25.73 12.61 25.58
CA THR A 238 26.27 11.29 25.22
C THR A 238 26.85 11.23 23.80
N CYS A 239 26.57 12.22 22.93
CA CYS A 239 26.99 12.19 21.53
C CYS A 239 28.42 12.71 21.31
N SER A 240 29.39 12.09 21.97
CA SER A 240 30.78 12.59 21.98
C SER A 240 31.46 12.68 20.61
N SER A 241 31.08 11.84 19.64
CA SER A 241 31.63 11.84 18.28
C SER A 241 30.99 12.85 17.34
N SER A 242 29.73 13.25 17.58
CA SER A 242 28.99 14.15 16.69
C SER A 242 28.87 15.58 17.23
N ASN A 243 29.01 15.79 18.54
CA ASN A 243 29.02 17.11 19.17
C ASN A 243 30.22 17.99 18.80
N ILE A 244 31.07 17.54 17.87
CA ILE A 244 32.25 18.22 17.36
C ILE A 244 31.95 19.04 16.11
N TYR A 245 30.81 18.80 15.46
CA TYR A 245 30.46 19.48 14.21
C TYR A 245 29.97 20.90 14.48
N ASN A 246 30.44 21.84 13.65
CA ASN A 246 30.01 23.25 13.74
C ASN A 246 28.70 23.51 12.97
N ALA A 247 28.31 22.61 12.06
CA ALA A 247 27.08 22.73 11.29
C ALA A 247 25.87 22.26 12.12
N THR A 248 24.75 22.99 12.04
CA THR A 248 23.50 22.59 12.69
C THR A 248 22.73 21.55 11.91
N CYS A 249 21.90 20.77 12.61
CA CYS A 249 21.10 19.73 11.96
C CYS A 249 19.84 20.25 11.27
N LYS A 250 19.42 21.51 11.48
CA LYS A 250 18.17 22.04 10.90
C LYS A 250 18.14 21.93 9.37
N GLU A 251 19.12 22.51 8.68
CA GLU A 251 19.16 22.56 7.22
C GLU A 251 19.38 21.16 6.59
N PRO A 252 20.34 20.33 7.03
CA PRO A 252 20.51 18.97 6.52
C PRO A 252 19.25 18.11 6.69
N LEU A 253 18.58 18.24 7.83
CA LEU A 253 17.38 17.47 8.15
C LEU A 253 16.20 17.93 7.30
N GLN A 254 16.00 19.25 7.14
CA GLN A 254 15.00 19.80 6.21
C GLN A 254 15.27 19.32 4.77
N LYS A 255 16.52 19.39 4.30
CA LYS A 255 16.91 18.94 2.96
C LYS A 255 16.72 17.43 2.76
N PHE A 256 17.01 16.62 3.76
CA PHE A 256 16.76 15.18 3.71
C PHE A 256 15.27 14.90 3.52
N PHE A 257 14.42 15.51 4.36
CA PHE A 257 12.98 15.31 4.27
C PHE A 257 12.39 15.86 2.97
N THR A 258 12.77 17.04 2.51
CA THR A 258 12.26 17.60 1.24
C THR A 258 12.61 16.75 0.02
N ASN A 259 13.73 16.01 0.05
CA ASN A 259 14.12 15.12 -1.03
C ASN A 259 13.42 13.75 -0.95
N VAL A 260 13.29 13.18 0.24
CA VAL A 260 12.73 11.82 0.43
C VAL A 260 11.20 11.83 0.45
N PHE A 261 10.60 12.89 0.98
CA PHE A 261 9.16 12.95 1.24
C PHE A 261 8.30 12.91 -0.04
N PRO A 262 8.60 13.68 -1.12
CA PRO A 262 7.84 13.60 -2.36
C PRO A 262 7.93 12.22 -3.02
N PHE A 263 9.11 11.60 -2.97
CA PHE A 263 9.33 10.28 -3.54
C PHE A 263 8.53 9.21 -2.78
N THR A 264 8.61 9.21 -1.45
CA THR A 264 7.90 8.23 -0.60
C THR A 264 6.39 8.38 -0.69
N THR A 265 5.86 9.60 -0.63
CA THR A 265 4.42 9.85 -0.79
C THR A 265 3.94 9.48 -2.19
N GLY A 266 4.65 9.89 -3.24
CA GLY A 266 4.33 9.52 -4.63
C GLY A 266 4.31 8.00 -4.83
N ALA A 267 5.27 7.28 -4.24
CA ALA A 267 5.31 5.82 -4.28
C ALA A 267 4.11 5.18 -3.57
N LEU A 268 3.69 5.69 -2.40
CA LEU A 268 2.51 5.21 -1.68
C LEU A 268 1.23 5.43 -2.48
N PHE A 269 1.02 6.63 -3.02
CA PHE A 269 -0.16 6.90 -3.86
C PHE A 269 -0.19 6.01 -5.10
N SER A 270 0.94 5.87 -5.78
CA SER A 270 1.06 5.00 -6.96
C SER A 270 0.73 3.55 -6.62
N LEU A 271 1.28 3.02 -5.52
CA LEU A 271 1.01 1.67 -5.05
C LEU A 271 -0.47 1.47 -4.69
N GLY A 272 -1.08 2.43 -4.00
CA GLY A 272 -2.50 2.40 -3.68
C GLY A 272 -3.39 2.38 -4.93
N LEU A 273 -3.06 3.18 -5.94
CA LEU A 273 -3.77 3.18 -7.22
C LEU A 273 -3.61 1.86 -7.98
N VAL A 274 -2.42 1.26 -7.96
CA VAL A 274 -2.18 -0.08 -8.53
C VAL A 274 -3.07 -1.12 -7.86
N PHE A 275 -3.18 -1.10 -6.53
CA PHE A 275 -4.06 -2.01 -5.79
C PHE A 275 -5.55 -1.81 -6.15
N LEU A 276 -6.01 -0.55 -6.27
CA LEU A 276 -7.37 -0.27 -6.75
C LEU A 276 -7.59 -0.72 -8.20
N GLY A 277 -6.60 -0.56 -9.06
CA GLY A 277 -6.62 -1.07 -10.43
C GLY A 277 -6.84 -2.58 -10.46
N PHE A 278 -6.04 -3.35 -9.72
CA PHE A 278 -6.22 -4.80 -9.65
C PHE A 278 -7.51 -5.23 -8.93
N ALA A 279 -7.99 -4.45 -7.95
CA ALA A 279 -9.28 -4.70 -7.32
C ALA A 279 -10.44 -4.52 -8.30
N SER A 280 -10.46 -3.42 -9.05
CA SER A 280 -11.49 -3.18 -10.07
C SER A 280 -11.48 -4.27 -11.16
N LEU A 281 -10.29 -4.72 -11.58
CA LEU A 281 -10.14 -5.86 -12.49
C LEU A 281 -10.71 -7.16 -11.90
N ALA A 282 -10.54 -7.40 -10.60
CA ALA A 282 -11.11 -8.55 -9.92
C ALA A 282 -12.65 -8.49 -9.82
N VAL A 283 -13.22 -7.30 -9.60
CA VAL A 283 -14.68 -7.07 -9.63
C VAL A 283 -15.24 -7.26 -11.04
N TYR A 284 -14.57 -6.70 -12.05
CA TYR A 284 -14.97 -6.84 -13.46
C TYR A 284 -15.12 -8.31 -13.88
N ARG A 285 -14.26 -9.21 -13.38
CA ARG A 285 -14.42 -10.65 -13.64
C ARG A 285 -15.68 -11.24 -13.04
N ILE A 286 -16.09 -10.79 -11.86
CA ILE A 286 -17.30 -11.28 -11.20
C ILE A 286 -18.53 -10.89 -12.02
N THR A 287 -18.58 -9.65 -12.50
CA THR A 287 -19.72 -9.11 -13.26
C THR A 287 -19.82 -9.74 -14.65
N VAL A 288 -18.70 -9.90 -15.37
CA VAL A 288 -18.68 -10.53 -16.71
C VAL A 288 -18.91 -12.04 -16.65
N ALA A 289 -18.34 -12.75 -15.66
CA ALA A 289 -18.62 -14.17 -15.45
C ALA A 289 -20.07 -14.41 -14.95
N GLY A 290 -20.76 -13.36 -14.50
CA GLY A 290 -22.17 -13.38 -14.08
C GLY A 290 -23.17 -13.71 -15.19
N GLY A 291 -22.79 -13.61 -16.46
CA GLY A 291 -23.65 -13.98 -17.60
C GLY A 291 -23.88 -15.48 -17.79
N ARG A 292 -23.17 -16.35 -17.07
CA ARG A 292 -23.55 -17.78 -16.94
C ARG A 292 -24.31 -17.97 -15.63
N THR A 293 -25.63 -17.95 -15.74
CA THR A 293 -26.53 -18.50 -14.73
C THR A 293 -26.06 -19.91 -14.37
N SER A 294 -25.72 -20.10 -13.10
CA SER A 294 -25.45 -21.42 -12.53
C SER A 294 -26.76 -22.21 -12.62
N TYR A 295 -26.90 -23.06 -13.64
CA TYR A 295 -27.95 -24.07 -13.65
C TYR A 295 -27.62 -25.08 -12.55
N LEU A 296 -28.27 -24.93 -11.40
CA LEU A 296 -28.43 -26.00 -10.43
C LEU A 296 -29.20 -27.11 -11.15
N ARG A 297 -28.47 -28.12 -11.62
CA ARG A 297 -29.02 -29.36 -12.13
C ARG A 297 -29.62 -30.10 -10.94
N TYR A 298 -30.92 -29.96 -10.74
CA TYR A 298 -31.67 -30.88 -9.89
C TYR A 298 -31.72 -32.21 -10.64
N GLU A 299 -30.89 -33.16 -10.23
CA GLU A 299 -31.07 -34.57 -10.57
C GLU A 299 -32.28 -35.05 -9.75
N TYR A 300 -33.37 -35.36 -10.45
CA TYR A 300 -34.46 -36.20 -9.94
C TYR A 300 -34.15 -37.66 -10.26
#